data_AF-A0A8T3E269-F1
#
_entry.id   AF-A0A8T3E269-F1
#
_cell.length_a   1.000
_cell.length_b   1.000
_cell.length_c   1.000
_cell.angle_alpha   90.00
_cell.angle_beta   90.00
_cell.angle_gamma   90.00
#
_symmetry.space_group_name_H-M   'P 1'
#
loop_
_entity.id
_entity.type
_entity.pdbx_description
1 polymer ?
#
loop_
_entity_poly.entity_id
_entity_poly.type
_entity_poly.pdbx_seq_one_letter_code
_entity_poly.pdbx_strand_id
1 'polypeptide(L)'
;MFRGESTQQSLEACAKLYLNVDENVPIDVAHTLTLLIEKLKACISNSVKRTKERLLEEASQLLRRVNQKQLQALGNEYTLPLVRLLISMQLQMVHISTACRKLDQMIQQLSEANHPLVFQETKACIMTLVDTEKTLSVKDLQTVCMLLEDSSVGREVWRQACPSLLIRVAEVCLQVFQLLHREVAAVVWEKGSGDLALENILKYLMAIIQGETSNRDIRLLAGTTLTMLINTSPESQGGAMAACSLLQVTRTEPWLLHVGELTVECRPRGLDGVDRLAVSRGLLTCCRKDILTSHLDNKGTCLILDGLFPVVSALCEEKLDCHYYVFQVFTLWLKCLKDCLIEVWESQGAPLLQEDSTLQKRLMQVIWNNAESPLEGVLEFVHSSFRLLLEIYELECQHFGDTEKPLYLALLRRITAMPWEAKAKYFPLSALLPYVARAR
;
A
#
# COMPACT_ATOMS: atom_id res chain seq x y z
N MET A 1 -24.23 12.08 3.13
CA MET A 1 -24.86 12.69 1.94
C MET A 1 -24.48 11.97 0.64
N PHE A 2 -23.20 11.82 0.30
CA PHE A 2 -22.76 11.35 -1.03
C PHE A 2 -22.98 9.87 -1.42
N ARG A 3 -23.47 9.00 -0.51
CA ARG A 3 -23.86 7.61 -0.85
C ARG A 3 -25.36 7.33 -0.84
N GLY A 4 -26.20 8.36 -0.64
CA GLY A 4 -27.65 8.17 -0.51
C GLY A 4 -28.52 9.28 -1.09
N GLU A 5 -27.99 10.51 -1.24
CA GLU A 5 -28.72 11.58 -1.90
C GLU A 5 -28.44 11.60 -3.40
N SER A 6 -29.49 11.44 -4.20
CA SER A 6 -29.36 11.60 -5.65
C SER A 6 -29.15 13.08 -5.99
N THR A 7 -28.44 13.38 -7.08
CA THR A 7 -28.32 14.74 -7.63
C THR A 7 -29.67 15.44 -7.74
N GLN A 8 -30.72 14.67 -7.98
CA GLN A 8 -32.10 15.14 -8.07
C GLN A 8 -32.67 15.58 -6.73
N GLN A 9 -32.35 14.90 -5.62
CA GLN A 9 -32.73 15.34 -4.28
C GLN A 9 -31.99 16.62 -3.87
N SER A 10 -30.69 16.72 -4.15
CA SER A 10 -29.92 17.95 -3.88
C SER A 10 -30.44 19.14 -4.71
N LEU A 11 -30.87 18.88 -5.95
CA LEU A 11 -31.49 19.88 -6.82
C LEU A 11 -32.85 20.34 -6.29
N GLU A 12 -33.71 19.42 -5.85
CA GLU A 12 -35.01 19.76 -5.27
C GLU A 12 -34.87 20.56 -3.97
N ALA A 13 -33.88 20.24 -3.14
CA ALA A 13 -33.55 21.01 -1.95
C ALA A 13 -33.10 22.44 -2.31
N CYS A 14 -32.20 22.60 -3.29
CA CYS A 14 -31.79 23.92 -3.78
C CYS A 14 -32.97 24.71 -4.35
N ALA A 15 -33.79 24.09 -5.20
CA ALA A 15 -34.94 24.77 -5.80
C ALA A 15 -35.93 25.26 -4.74
N LYS A 16 -36.23 24.47 -3.70
CA LYS A 16 -37.10 24.88 -2.59
C LYS A 16 -36.52 26.03 -1.78
N LEU A 17 -35.21 26.04 -1.58
CA LEU A 17 -34.50 27.07 -0.83
C LEU A 17 -34.47 28.40 -1.60
N TYR A 18 -34.15 28.37 -2.89
CA TYR A 18 -34.08 29.57 -3.74
C TYR A 18 -35.44 30.09 -4.23
N LEU A 19 -36.53 29.33 -4.03
CA LEU A 19 -37.89 29.84 -4.21
C LEU A 19 -38.42 30.61 -2.99
N ASN A 20 -37.82 30.39 -1.81
CA ASN A 20 -38.22 31.01 -0.54
C ASN A 20 -37.05 31.80 0.05
N VAL A 21 -36.38 32.63 -0.76
CA VAL A 21 -35.24 33.41 -0.31
C VAL A 21 -35.71 34.47 0.69
N ASP A 22 -34.98 34.60 1.80
CA ASP A 22 -35.21 35.59 2.84
C ASP A 22 -35.16 37.04 2.28
N GLU A 23 -35.91 37.96 2.90
CA GLU A 23 -36.02 39.38 2.50
C GLU A 23 -34.67 40.10 2.52
N ASN A 24 -33.67 39.54 3.20
CA ASN A 24 -32.32 40.07 3.35
C ASN A 24 -31.43 39.87 2.12
N VAL A 25 -31.83 39.07 1.12
CA VAL A 25 -31.06 38.87 -0.12
C VAL A 25 -31.56 39.82 -1.22
N PRO A 26 -30.67 40.54 -1.92
CA PRO A 26 -31.07 41.39 -3.03
C PRO A 26 -31.89 40.65 -4.10
N ILE A 27 -33.02 41.23 -4.51
CA ILE A 27 -34.00 40.61 -5.43
C ILE A 27 -33.35 40.20 -6.76
N ASP A 28 -32.39 41.00 -7.25
CA ASP A 28 -31.62 40.73 -8.47
C ASP A 28 -30.72 39.49 -8.34
N VAL A 29 -30.12 39.30 -7.17
CA VAL A 29 -29.29 38.12 -6.83
C VAL A 29 -30.17 36.89 -6.70
N ALA A 30 -31.27 36.98 -5.95
CA ALA A 30 -32.22 35.88 -5.78
C ALA A 30 -32.79 35.41 -7.13
N HIS A 31 -33.22 36.35 -7.99
CA HIS A 31 -33.71 36.03 -9.33
C HIS A 31 -32.65 35.35 -10.20
N THR A 32 -31.40 35.83 -10.16
CA THR A 32 -30.28 35.25 -10.91
C THR A 32 -29.97 33.82 -10.45
N LEU A 33 -30.00 33.56 -9.15
CA LEU A 33 -29.77 32.22 -8.58
C LEU A 33 -30.92 31.27 -8.88
N THR A 34 -32.17 31.73 -8.87
CA THR A 34 -33.31 30.91 -9.29
C THR A 34 -33.18 30.49 -10.75
N LEU A 35 -32.81 31.41 -11.64
CA LEU A 35 -32.58 31.10 -13.05
C LEU A 35 -31.38 30.15 -13.23
N LEU A 36 -30.31 30.31 -12.44
CA LEU A 36 -29.19 29.36 -12.39
C LEU A 36 -29.69 27.94 -12.08
N ILE A 37 -30.47 27.77 -11.01
CA ILE A 37 -31.01 26.46 -10.61
C ILE A 37 -31.91 25.87 -11.69
N GLU A 38 -32.72 26.67 -12.37
CA GLU A 38 -33.53 26.21 -13.51
C GLU A 38 -32.68 25.67 -14.67
N LYS A 39 -31.56 26.34 -14.98
CA LYS A 39 -30.61 25.87 -16.01
C LYS A 39 -29.92 24.57 -15.60
N LEU A 40 -29.51 24.46 -14.33
CA LEU A 40 -28.94 23.21 -13.79
C LEU A 40 -29.96 22.07 -13.80
N LYS A 41 -31.22 22.34 -13.45
CA LYS A 41 -32.33 21.39 -13.54
C LYS A 41 -32.55 20.91 -14.96
N ALA A 42 -32.65 21.83 -15.92
CA ALA A 42 -32.79 21.50 -17.33
C ALA A 42 -31.61 20.67 -17.85
N CYS A 43 -30.40 20.90 -17.33
CA CYS A 43 -29.20 20.15 -17.70
C CYS A 43 -29.26 18.70 -17.21
N ILE A 44 -29.67 18.47 -15.96
CA ILE A 44 -29.80 17.12 -15.39
C ILE A 44 -30.85 16.29 -16.15
N SER A 45 -31.99 16.90 -16.50
CA SER A 45 -33.09 16.22 -17.21
C SER A 45 -32.80 15.96 -18.69
N ASN A 46 -31.74 16.55 -19.27
CA ASN A 46 -31.42 16.36 -20.67
C ASN A 46 -30.59 15.08 -20.90
N SER A 47 -30.71 14.45 -22.06
CA SER A 47 -29.83 13.34 -22.48
C SER A 47 -28.78 13.76 -23.51
N VAL A 48 -28.97 14.90 -24.17
CA VAL A 48 -28.13 15.35 -25.28
C VAL A 48 -26.91 16.12 -24.77
N LYS A 49 -25.70 15.57 -25.01
CA LYS A 49 -24.41 16.15 -24.58
C LYS A 49 -24.26 17.63 -24.93
N ARG A 50 -24.46 17.99 -26.20
CA ARG A 50 -24.31 19.38 -26.68
C ARG A 50 -25.25 20.35 -25.97
N THR A 51 -26.47 19.90 -25.66
CA THR A 51 -27.46 20.71 -24.95
C THR A 51 -27.07 20.90 -23.49
N LYS A 52 -26.53 19.87 -22.84
CA LYS A 52 -25.99 19.97 -21.47
C LYS A 52 -24.87 20.99 -21.37
N GLU A 53 -23.91 20.93 -22.29
CA GLU A 53 -22.78 21.87 -22.33
C GLU A 53 -23.26 23.31 -22.51
N ARG A 54 -24.24 23.55 -23.40
CA ARG A 54 -24.84 24.89 -23.57
C ARG A 54 -25.53 25.37 -22.30
N LEU A 55 -26.31 24.51 -21.64
CA LEU A 55 -27.00 24.86 -20.40
C LEU A 55 -26.04 25.15 -19.24
N LEU A 56 -24.92 24.43 -19.16
CA LEU A 56 -23.86 24.69 -18.18
C LEU A 56 -23.11 25.99 -18.47
N GLU A 57 -22.91 26.33 -19.73
CA GLU A 57 -22.34 27.63 -20.12
C GLU A 57 -23.26 28.78 -19.70
N GLU A 58 -24.56 28.67 -20.00
CA GLU A 58 -25.56 29.64 -19.56
C GLU A 58 -25.59 29.77 -18.02
N ALA A 59 -25.56 28.64 -17.30
CA ALA A 59 -25.50 28.64 -15.84
C ALA A 59 -24.22 29.33 -15.33
N SER A 60 -23.05 29.00 -15.88
CA SER A 60 -21.79 29.64 -15.49
C SER A 60 -21.81 31.16 -15.73
N GLN A 61 -22.43 31.61 -16.82
CA GLN A 61 -22.60 33.05 -17.10
C GLN A 61 -23.54 33.73 -16.11
N LEU A 62 -24.58 33.05 -15.63
CA LEU A 62 -25.47 33.58 -14.60
C LEU A 62 -24.74 33.72 -13.26
N LEU A 63 -23.97 32.70 -12.85
CA LEU A 63 -23.20 32.77 -11.61
C LEU A 63 -22.18 33.91 -11.64
N ARG A 64 -21.53 34.16 -12.78
CA ARG A 64 -20.61 35.29 -12.99
C ARG A 64 -21.23 36.67 -12.79
N ARG A 65 -22.56 36.80 -12.93
CA ARG A 65 -23.25 38.08 -12.70
C ARG A 65 -23.39 38.40 -11.22
N VAL A 66 -23.31 37.40 -10.36
CA VAL A 66 -23.32 37.57 -8.90
C VAL A 66 -21.89 37.83 -8.45
N ASN A 67 -21.62 39.01 -7.92
CA ASN A 67 -20.27 39.35 -7.49
C ASN A 67 -19.87 38.62 -6.19
N GLN A 68 -18.57 38.56 -5.91
CA GLN A 68 -18.02 37.85 -4.75
C GLN A 68 -18.60 38.32 -3.41
N LYS A 69 -18.84 39.63 -3.24
CA LYS A 69 -19.41 40.19 -2.00
C LYS A 69 -20.87 39.78 -1.81
N GLN A 70 -21.64 39.71 -2.89
CA GLN A 70 -23.01 39.21 -2.87
C GLN A 70 -23.04 37.72 -2.53
N LEU A 71 -22.14 36.92 -3.11
CA LEU A 71 -22.00 35.50 -2.77
C LEU A 71 -21.61 35.30 -1.29
N GLN A 72 -20.74 36.13 -0.75
CA GLN A 72 -20.39 36.11 0.68
C GLN A 72 -21.58 36.47 1.58
N ALA A 73 -22.39 37.45 1.17
CA ALA A 73 -23.54 37.93 1.94
C ALA A 73 -24.67 36.89 2.03
N LEU A 74 -24.75 35.94 1.09
CA LEU A 74 -25.70 34.82 1.14
C LEU A 74 -25.46 33.89 2.35
N GLY A 75 -24.26 33.88 2.91
CA GLY A 75 -23.90 33.00 4.03
C GLY A 75 -23.92 31.50 3.67
N ASN A 76 -23.71 30.66 4.69
CA ASN A 76 -23.58 29.22 4.50
C ASN A 76 -24.91 28.55 4.14
N GLU A 77 -26.05 29.11 4.58
CA GLU A 77 -27.38 28.53 4.38
C GLU A 77 -27.74 28.36 2.89
N TYR A 78 -27.38 29.35 2.06
CA TYR A 78 -27.64 29.32 0.63
C TYR A 78 -26.44 28.78 -0.18
N THR A 79 -25.22 29.05 0.27
CA THR A 79 -24.01 28.62 -0.44
C THR A 79 -23.81 27.09 -0.34
N LEU A 80 -24.04 26.49 0.83
CA LEU A 80 -23.78 25.06 1.05
C LEU A 80 -24.61 24.13 0.14
N PRO A 81 -25.95 24.30 0.01
CA PRO A 81 -26.74 23.49 -0.92
C PRO A 81 -26.26 23.61 -2.36
N LEU A 82 -25.90 24.81 -2.81
CA LEU A 82 -25.41 25.05 -4.16
C LEU A 82 -24.06 24.36 -4.41
N VAL A 83 -23.13 24.44 -3.47
CA VAL A 83 -21.84 23.71 -3.53
C VAL A 83 -22.08 22.21 -3.65
N ARG A 84 -22.94 21.64 -2.79
CA ARG A 84 -23.28 20.21 -2.80
C ARG A 84 -23.92 19.77 -4.11
N LEU A 85 -24.83 20.58 -4.67
CA LEU A 85 -25.43 20.32 -5.97
C LEU A 85 -24.37 20.29 -7.08
N LEU A 86 -23.49 21.29 -7.13
CA LEU A 86 -22.45 21.36 -8.16
C LEU A 86 -21.47 20.19 -8.08
N ILE A 87 -21.02 19.82 -6.86
CA ILE A 87 -20.18 18.64 -6.65
C ILE A 87 -20.92 17.37 -7.09
N SER A 88 -22.18 17.18 -6.69
CA SER A 88 -22.98 16.02 -7.07
C SER A 88 -23.18 15.91 -8.59
N MET A 89 -23.43 17.04 -9.27
CA MET A 89 -23.48 17.11 -10.72
C MET A 89 -22.13 16.74 -11.36
N GLN A 90 -21.01 17.18 -10.77
CA GLN A 90 -19.67 16.88 -11.26
C GLN A 90 -19.39 15.37 -11.19
N LEU A 91 -19.79 14.72 -10.10
CA LEU A 91 -19.68 13.26 -9.94
C LEU A 91 -20.58 12.48 -10.91
N GLN A 92 -21.76 13.01 -11.23
CA GLN A 92 -22.67 12.38 -12.20
C GLN A 92 -22.18 12.53 -13.64
N MET A 93 -21.52 13.64 -13.96
CA MET A 93 -21.05 13.99 -15.31
C MET A 93 -19.57 13.70 -15.54
N VAL A 94 -18.95 12.85 -14.70
CA VAL A 94 -17.51 12.52 -14.73
C VAL A 94 -16.98 12.08 -16.11
N HIS A 95 -17.84 11.53 -16.97
CA HIS A 95 -17.50 11.08 -18.32
C HIS A 95 -17.52 12.22 -19.38
N ILE A 96 -17.85 13.45 -18.98
CA ILE A 96 -17.93 14.64 -19.85
C ILE A 96 -16.97 15.70 -19.32
N SER A 97 -15.69 15.64 -19.71
CA SER A 97 -14.65 16.57 -19.21
C SER A 97 -15.01 18.05 -19.40
N THR A 98 -15.61 18.42 -20.53
CA THR A 98 -16.09 19.79 -20.80
C THR A 98 -17.14 20.25 -19.78
N ALA A 99 -18.08 19.39 -19.39
CA ALA A 99 -19.07 19.67 -18.35
C ALA A 99 -18.41 19.76 -16.97
N CYS A 100 -17.47 18.86 -16.67
CA CYS A 100 -16.74 18.86 -15.40
C CYS A 100 -15.93 20.14 -15.21
N ARG A 101 -15.25 20.62 -16.25
CA ARG A 101 -14.53 21.91 -16.22
C ARG A 101 -15.47 23.10 -15.98
N LYS A 102 -16.67 23.07 -16.56
CA LYS A 102 -17.66 24.14 -16.36
C LYS A 102 -18.24 24.12 -14.94
N LEU A 103 -18.49 22.94 -14.41
CA LEU A 103 -18.88 22.75 -13.01
C LEU A 103 -17.76 23.20 -12.07
N ASP A 104 -16.50 22.87 -12.35
CA ASP A 104 -15.36 23.33 -11.55
C ASP A 104 -15.20 24.85 -11.58
N GLN A 105 -15.40 25.49 -12.74
CA GLN A 105 -15.40 26.96 -12.83
C GLN A 105 -16.45 27.60 -11.92
N MET A 106 -17.64 26.99 -11.82
CA MET A 106 -18.67 27.47 -10.89
C MET A 106 -18.29 27.20 -9.43
N ILE A 107 -17.72 26.03 -9.12
CA ILE A 107 -17.22 25.70 -7.77
C ILE A 107 -16.09 26.64 -7.36
N GLN A 108 -15.19 27.00 -8.27
CA GLN A 108 -14.09 27.94 -8.03
C GLN A 108 -14.61 29.33 -7.68
N GLN A 109 -15.65 29.82 -8.37
CA GLN A 109 -16.30 31.10 -8.03
C GLN A 109 -16.92 31.09 -6.62
N LEU A 110 -17.53 29.97 -6.23
CA LEU A 110 -18.02 29.82 -4.87
C LEU A 110 -16.87 29.71 -3.85
N SER A 111 -15.74 29.11 -4.25
CA SER A 111 -14.54 29.01 -3.41
C SER A 111 -13.90 30.37 -3.16
N GLU A 112 -13.92 31.28 -4.15
CA GLU A 112 -13.49 32.67 -3.96
C GLU A 112 -14.35 33.40 -2.91
N ALA A 113 -15.65 33.08 -2.83
CA ALA A 113 -16.52 33.65 -1.82
C ALA A 113 -16.32 33.00 -0.43
N ASN A 114 -16.24 31.67 -0.36
CA ASN A 114 -16.15 30.91 0.89
C ASN A 114 -15.33 29.61 0.72
N HIS A 115 -14.01 29.77 0.65
CA HIS A 115 -13.07 28.65 0.47
C HIS A 115 -13.21 27.55 1.52
N PRO A 116 -13.30 27.83 2.84
CA PRO A 116 -13.39 26.77 3.85
C PRO A 116 -14.59 25.83 3.66
N LEU A 117 -15.75 26.39 3.28
CA LEU A 117 -16.97 25.62 3.04
C LEU A 117 -16.82 24.70 1.83
N VAL A 118 -16.35 25.25 0.70
CA VAL A 118 -16.15 24.47 -0.53
C VAL A 118 -15.09 23.39 -0.31
N PHE A 119 -13.99 23.74 0.34
CA PHE A 119 -12.92 22.81 0.68
C PHE A 119 -13.43 21.65 1.56
N GLN A 120 -14.20 21.93 2.60
CA GLN A 120 -14.76 20.89 3.48
C GLN A 120 -15.70 19.94 2.74
N GLU A 121 -16.57 20.44 1.88
CA GLU A 121 -17.52 19.61 1.15
C GLU A 121 -16.84 18.78 0.05
N THR A 122 -15.87 19.36 -0.67
CA THR A 122 -15.02 18.61 -1.61
C THR A 122 -14.20 17.55 -0.88
N LYS A 123 -13.67 17.85 0.31
CA LYS A 123 -12.98 16.88 1.17
C LYS A 123 -13.90 15.76 1.61
N ALA A 124 -15.10 16.06 2.11
CA ALA A 124 -16.06 15.04 2.50
C ALA A 124 -16.39 14.11 1.33
N CYS A 125 -16.58 14.67 0.13
CA CYS A 125 -16.79 13.88 -1.08
C CYS A 125 -15.59 12.96 -1.39
N ILE A 126 -14.37 13.50 -1.45
CA ILE A 126 -13.16 12.72 -1.75
C ILE A 126 -12.94 11.61 -0.72
N MET A 127 -13.11 11.89 0.58
CA MET A 127 -12.94 10.88 1.62
C MET A 127 -13.94 9.73 1.48
N THR A 128 -15.17 9.98 1.00
CA THR A 128 -16.10 8.88 0.69
C THR A 128 -15.67 7.98 -0.47
N LEU A 129 -14.75 8.42 -1.33
CA LEU A 129 -14.16 7.58 -2.39
C LEU A 129 -12.99 6.74 -1.84
N VAL A 130 -12.25 7.27 -0.88
CA VAL A 130 -10.99 6.69 -0.42
C VAL A 130 -11.14 5.85 0.85
N ASP A 131 -12.09 6.16 1.72
CA ASP A 131 -12.31 5.45 2.99
C ASP A 131 -13.11 4.14 2.83
N THR A 132 -13.39 3.72 1.59
CA THR A 132 -14.20 2.53 1.36
C THR A 132 -13.34 1.28 1.40
N GLU A 133 -13.63 0.31 2.27
CA GLU A 133 -12.94 -1.01 2.26
C GLU A 133 -13.07 -1.78 0.92
N LYS A 134 -13.87 -1.27 -0.01
CA LYS A 134 -14.09 -1.86 -1.33
C LYS A 134 -13.06 -1.34 -2.33
N THR A 135 -12.75 -2.17 -3.32
CA THR A 135 -11.92 -1.80 -4.47
C THR A 135 -12.54 -0.63 -5.23
N LEU A 136 -11.70 0.27 -5.75
CA LEU A 136 -12.17 1.40 -6.56
C LEU A 136 -12.89 0.88 -7.80
N SER A 137 -14.14 1.30 -8.00
CA SER A 137 -14.84 1.02 -9.24
C SER A 137 -14.27 1.86 -10.39
N VAL A 138 -14.58 1.49 -11.64
CA VAL A 138 -14.22 2.30 -12.83
C VAL A 138 -14.71 3.75 -12.68
N LYS A 139 -15.91 3.93 -12.11
CA LYS A 139 -16.47 5.26 -11.86
C LYS A 139 -15.66 6.02 -10.81
N ASP A 140 -15.17 5.35 -9.76
CA ASP A 140 -14.35 5.99 -8.73
C ASP A 140 -13.00 6.43 -9.31
N LEU A 141 -12.36 5.58 -10.13
CA LEU A 141 -11.12 5.93 -10.83
C LEU A 141 -11.31 7.12 -11.77
N GLN A 142 -12.37 7.13 -12.58
CA GLN A 142 -12.71 8.26 -13.43
C GLN A 142 -12.92 9.54 -12.61
N THR A 143 -13.53 9.43 -11.43
CA THR A 143 -13.77 10.55 -10.53
C THR A 143 -12.46 11.10 -9.97
N VAL A 144 -11.55 10.22 -9.54
CA VAL A 144 -10.21 10.60 -9.08
C VAL A 144 -9.45 11.33 -10.19
N CYS A 145 -9.39 10.78 -11.40
CA CYS A 145 -8.72 11.40 -12.53
C CYS A 145 -9.33 12.77 -12.88
N MET A 146 -10.66 12.85 -12.96
CA MET A 146 -11.36 14.10 -13.22
C MET A 146 -11.04 15.17 -12.17
N LEU A 147 -11.03 14.83 -10.88
CA LEU A 147 -10.70 15.78 -9.81
C LEU A 147 -9.23 16.22 -9.84
N LEU A 148 -8.30 15.35 -10.26
CA LEU A 148 -6.90 15.70 -10.40
C LEU A 148 -6.65 16.61 -11.62
N GLU A 149 -7.27 16.30 -12.75
CA GLU A 149 -7.09 17.01 -14.02
C GLU A 149 -7.86 18.33 -14.05
N ASP A 150 -9.16 18.27 -13.76
CA ASP A 150 -10.09 19.35 -14.05
C ASP A 150 -10.51 20.15 -12.81
N SER A 151 -10.18 19.71 -11.58
CA SER A 151 -10.58 20.40 -10.34
C SER A 151 -9.44 21.07 -9.57
N SER A 152 -9.52 22.39 -9.44
CA SER A 152 -8.55 23.17 -8.64
C SER A 152 -8.63 22.86 -7.14
N VAL A 153 -9.83 22.89 -6.56
CA VAL A 153 -10.09 22.54 -5.16
C VAL A 153 -9.89 21.03 -4.94
N GLY A 154 -10.28 20.20 -5.92
CA GLY A 154 -10.01 18.76 -5.89
C GLY A 154 -8.52 18.45 -5.72
N ARG A 155 -7.65 19.07 -6.51
CA ARG A 155 -6.19 18.96 -6.34
C ARG A 155 -5.71 19.42 -4.97
N GLU A 156 -6.28 20.50 -4.43
CA GLU A 156 -5.92 20.98 -3.09
C GLU A 156 -6.26 19.97 -2.00
N VAL A 157 -7.46 19.39 -2.06
CA VAL A 157 -7.88 18.30 -1.16
C VAL A 157 -7.00 17.08 -1.34
N TRP A 158 -6.71 16.68 -2.59
CA TRP A 158 -5.83 15.54 -2.87
C TRP A 158 -4.41 15.73 -2.36
N ARG A 159 -3.88 16.96 -2.31
CA ARG A 159 -2.59 17.21 -1.65
C ARG A 159 -2.63 16.85 -0.16
N GLN A 160 -3.74 17.09 0.53
CA GLN A 160 -3.91 16.67 1.92
C GLN A 160 -4.21 15.17 2.06
N ALA A 161 -4.91 14.59 1.09
CA ALA A 161 -5.30 13.17 1.05
C ALA A 161 -4.32 12.28 0.27
N CYS A 162 -3.13 12.79 -0.06
CA CYS A 162 -2.19 12.14 -0.97
C CYS A 162 -1.77 10.74 -0.48
N PRO A 163 -1.46 10.52 0.82
CA PRO A 163 -1.16 9.17 1.30
C PRO A 163 -2.29 8.18 1.01
N SER A 164 -3.54 8.56 1.28
CA SER A 164 -4.69 7.69 1.05
C SER A 164 -4.92 7.41 -0.45
N LEU A 165 -4.65 8.38 -1.32
CA LEU A 165 -4.67 8.17 -2.78
C LEU A 165 -3.58 7.18 -3.23
N LEU A 166 -2.35 7.34 -2.72
CA LEU A 166 -1.23 6.46 -3.07
C LEU A 166 -1.47 5.01 -2.64
N ILE A 167 -2.14 4.80 -1.49
CA ILE A 167 -2.60 3.46 -1.08
C ILE A 167 -3.49 2.87 -2.17
N ARG A 168 -4.52 3.61 -2.61
CA ARG A 168 -5.45 3.11 -3.63
C ARG A 168 -4.78 2.84 -4.96
N VAL A 169 -3.83 3.67 -5.38
CA VAL A 169 -3.04 3.42 -6.59
C VAL A 169 -2.24 2.12 -6.45
N ALA A 170 -1.55 1.92 -5.32
CA ALA A 170 -0.79 0.70 -5.06
C ALA A 170 -1.68 -0.56 -4.99
N GLU A 171 -2.89 -0.46 -4.43
CA GLU A 171 -3.90 -1.53 -4.44
C GLU A 171 -4.41 -1.87 -5.85
N VAL A 172 -4.63 -0.86 -6.69
CA VAL A 172 -5.05 -1.08 -8.09
C VAL A 172 -3.93 -1.77 -8.87
N CYS A 173 -2.68 -1.32 -8.72
CA CYS A 173 -1.52 -2.00 -9.30
C CYS A 173 -1.41 -3.45 -8.81
N LEU A 174 -1.60 -3.68 -7.50
CA LEU A 174 -1.60 -5.02 -6.92
C LEU A 174 -2.63 -5.93 -7.59
N GLN A 175 -3.86 -5.43 -7.77
CA GLN A 175 -4.94 -6.18 -8.42
C GLN A 175 -4.66 -6.44 -9.88
N VAL A 176 -4.09 -5.48 -10.61
CA VAL A 176 -3.68 -5.67 -12.01
C VAL A 176 -2.66 -6.79 -12.12
N PHE A 177 -1.61 -6.78 -11.27
CA PHE A 177 -0.58 -7.81 -11.30
C PHE A 177 -1.10 -9.20 -10.87
N GLN A 178 -2.11 -9.25 -9.98
CA GLN A 178 -2.74 -10.50 -9.55
C GLN A 178 -3.70 -11.08 -10.61
N LEU A 179 -4.62 -10.25 -11.11
CA LEU A 179 -5.73 -10.70 -11.96
C LEU A 179 -5.35 -10.81 -13.43
N LEU A 180 -4.44 -9.94 -13.90
CA LEU A 180 -3.97 -9.89 -15.29
C LEU A 180 -2.53 -10.37 -15.42
N HIS A 181 -2.14 -11.37 -14.60
CA HIS A 181 -0.77 -11.84 -14.50
C HIS A 181 -0.19 -12.33 -15.85
N ARG A 182 -1.02 -12.85 -16.77
CA ARG A 182 -0.56 -13.33 -18.09
C ARG A 182 -0.26 -12.19 -19.05
N GLU A 183 -1.15 -11.20 -19.09
CA GLU A 183 -1.01 -10.00 -19.90
C GLU A 183 0.18 -9.17 -19.41
N VAL A 184 0.32 -9.01 -18.09
CA VAL A 184 1.48 -8.36 -17.48
C VAL A 184 2.74 -9.16 -17.78
N ALA A 185 2.70 -10.50 -17.70
CA ALA A 185 3.88 -11.31 -17.98
C ALA A 185 4.41 -11.13 -19.40
N ALA A 186 3.51 -11.08 -20.40
CA ALA A 186 3.90 -10.86 -21.80
C ALA A 186 4.62 -9.52 -21.99
N VAL A 187 4.17 -8.48 -21.30
CA VAL A 187 4.77 -7.13 -21.40
C VAL A 187 6.06 -6.99 -20.58
N VAL A 188 6.23 -7.76 -19.51
CA VAL A 188 7.38 -7.64 -18.61
C VAL A 188 8.54 -8.55 -19.02
N TRP A 189 8.26 -9.77 -19.49
CA TRP A 189 9.27 -10.83 -19.63
C TRP A 189 9.56 -11.24 -21.09
N GLU A 190 8.78 -10.80 -22.08
CA GLU A 190 9.10 -11.06 -23.49
C GLU A 190 10.18 -10.10 -23.99
N LYS A 191 11.13 -10.59 -24.79
CA LYS A 191 12.25 -9.76 -25.25
C LYS A 191 11.79 -8.56 -26.06
N GLY A 192 12.26 -7.37 -25.68
CA GLY A 192 11.93 -6.12 -26.38
C GLY A 192 10.50 -5.61 -26.15
N SER A 193 9.76 -6.15 -25.17
CA SER A 193 8.40 -5.69 -24.82
C SER A 193 8.36 -4.59 -23.76
N GLY A 194 9.51 -3.97 -23.42
CA GLY A 194 9.63 -2.92 -22.42
C GLY A 194 8.60 -1.80 -22.58
N ASP A 195 7.57 -1.83 -21.73
CA ASP A 195 6.49 -0.86 -21.73
C ASP A 195 6.81 0.30 -20.78
N LEU A 196 6.79 1.52 -21.33
CA LEU A 196 7.11 2.73 -20.57
C LEU A 196 6.12 2.99 -19.43
N ALA A 197 4.85 2.56 -19.55
CA ALA A 197 3.88 2.76 -18.47
C ALA A 197 4.16 1.83 -17.29
N LEU A 198 4.48 0.55 -17.54
CA LEU A 198 4.89 -0.38 -16.49
C LEU A 198 6.25 -0.01 -15.87
N GLU A 199 7.21 0.48 -16.66
CA GLU A 199 8.48 0.98 -16.12
C GLU A 199 8.25 2.19 -15.20
N ASN A 200 7.36 3.11 -15.59
CA ASN A 200 6.96 4.22 -14.73
C ASN A 200 6.27 3.74 -13.45
N ILE A 201 5.35 2.76 -13.53
CA ILE A 201 4.71 2.17 -12.34
C ILE A 201 5.76 1.55 -11.42
N LEU A 202 6.70 0.77 -11.96
CA LEU A 202 7.83 0.20 -11.22
C LEU A 202 8.65 1.28 -10.52
N LYS A 203 8.98 2.36 -11.23
CA LYS A 203 9.70 3.52 -10.69
C LYS A 203 8.95 4.19 -9.55
N TYR A 204 7.64 4.40 -9.69
CA TYR A 204 6.82 4.99 -8.63
C TYR A 204 6.74 4.08 -7.40
N LEU A 205 6.51 2.77 -7.58
CA LEU A 205 6.48 1.82 -6.46
C LEU A 205 7.82 1.81 -5.70
N MET A 206 8.94 1.84 -6.43
CA MET A 206 10.25 1.88 -5.79
C MET A 206 10.50 3.21 -5.06
N ALA A 207 10.06 4.33 -5.61
CA ALA A 207 10.19 5.63 -4.96
C ALA A 207 9.37 5.70 -3.66
N ILE A 208 8.16 5.12 -3.64
CA ILE A 208 7.36 4.92 -2.43
C ILE A 208 8.17 4.09 -1.41
N ILE A 209 8.65 2.90 -1.79
CA ILE A 209 9.44 2.01 -0.91
C ILE A 209 10.67 2.73 -0.33
N GLN A 210 11.36 3.54 -1.14
CA GLN A 210 12.55 4.31 -0.74
C GLN A 210 12.25 5.52 0.18
N GLY A 211 10.98 5.81 0.46
CA GLY A 211 10.59 6.84 1.42
C GLY A 211 10.18 8.18 0.80
N GLU A 212 9.76 8.22 -0.46
CA GLU A 212 9.05 9.40 -1.00
C GLU A 212 7.75 9.68 -0.22
N THR A 213 7.22 8.66 0.45
CA THR A 213 6.15 8.80 1.45
C THR A 213 6.67 8.40 2.83
N SER A 214 6.25 9.11 3.88
CA SER A 214 6.55 8.73 5.27
C SER A 214 5.62 7.66 5.82
N ASN A 215 4.53 7.32 5.11
CA ASN A 215 3.55 6.35 5.59
C ASN A 215 4.05 4.92 5.35
N ARG A 216 4.35 4.23 6.45
CA ARG A 216 4.85 2.85 6.47
C ARG A 216 3.93 1.86 5.76
N ASP A 217 2.61 1.97 5.92
CA ASP A 217 1.68 0.97 5.38
C ASP A 217 1.67 1.00 3.84
N ILE A 218 1.82 2.19 3.25
CA ILE A 218 1.95 2.35 1.78
C ILE A 218 3.26 1.71 1.30
N ARG A 219 4.35 1.89 2.04
CA ARG A 219 5.65 1.30 1.70
C ARG A 219 5.59 -0.22 1.75
N LEU A 220 4.97 -0.79 2.79
CA LEU A 220 4.75 -2.23 2.91
C LEU A 220 3.87 -2.74 1.75
N LEU A 221 2.77 -2.04 1.44
CA LEU A 221 1.89 -2.38 0.33
C LEU A 221 2.64 -2.34 -1.01
N ALA A 222 3.43 -1.30 -1.27
CA ALA A 222 4.24 -1.19 -2.48
C ALA A 222 5.25 -2.34 -2.61
N GLY A 223 5.85 -2.79 -1.49
CA GLY A 223 6.70 -3.99 -1.46
C GLY A 223 5.95 -5.27 -1.85
N THR A 224 4.72 -5.45 -1.36
CA THR A 224 3.82 -6.55 -1.76
C THR A 224 3.42 -6.44 -3.23
N THR A 225 3.02 -5.25 -3.70
CA THR A 225 2.66 -4.99 -5.09
C THR A 225 3.81 -5.32 -6.03
N LEU A 226 5.02 -4.89 -5.71
CA LEU A 226 6.21 -5.19 -6.51
C LEU A 226 6.56 -6.69 -6.52
N THR A 227 6.35 -7.38 -5.40
CA THR A 227 6.52 -8.84 -5.36
C THR A 227 5.49 -9.55 -6.24
N MET A 228 4.25 -9.06 -6.31
CA MET A 228 3.25 -9.60 -7.23
C MET A 228 3.63 -9.38 -8.70
N LEU A 229 4.30 -8.28 -9.04
CA LEU A 229 4.89 -8.10 -10.37
C LEU A 229 5.96 -9.16 -10.64
N ILE A 230 6.87 -9.42 -9.70
CA ILE A 230 7.90 -10.46 -9.83
C ILE A 230 7.26 -11.85 -10.03
N ASN A 231 6.16 -12.14 -9.35
CA ASN A 231 5.44 -13.39 -9.48
C ASN A 231 4.84 -13.64 -10.87
N THR A 232 4.73 -12.61 -11.71
CA THR A 232 4.32 -12.77 -13.12
C THR A 232 5.37 -13.45 -13.98
N SER A 233 6.61 -13.63 -13.47
CA SER A 233 7.68 -14.32 -14.21
C SER A 233 7.23 -15.72 -14.64
N PRO A 234 7.36 -16.09 -15.93
CA PRO A 234 7.04 -17.43 -16.39
C PRO A 234 8.00 -18.49 -15.82
N GLU A 235 9.26 -18.11 -15.62
CA GLU A 235 10.32 -18.98 -15.09
C GLU A 235 10.70 -18.56 -13.67
N SER A 236 10.99 -19.54 -12.80
CA SER A 236 11.42 -19.28 -11.42
C SER A 236 12.72 -18.48 -11.37
N GLN A 237 13.67 -18.78 -12.27
CA GLN A 237 14.96 -18.11 -12.34
C GLN A 237 14.83 -16.60 -12.63
N GLY A 238 13.97 -16.23 -13.60
CA GLY A 238 13.72 -14.82 -13.93
C GLY A 238 13.17 -14.05 -12.73
N GLY A 239 12.22 -14.68 -12.01
CA GLY A 239 11.67 -14.13 -10.77
C GLY A 239 12.71 -13.99 -9.66
N ALA A 240 13.58 -14.99 -9.51
CA ALA A 240 14.62 -15.00 -8.47
C ALA A 240 15.66 -13.91 -8.72
N MET A 241 16.07 -13.73 -9.98
CA MET A 241 16.99 -12.65 -10.37
C MET A 241 16.37 -11.26 -10.13
N ALA A 242 15.09 -11.08 -10.44
CA ALA A 242 14.38 -9.83 -10.16
C ALA A 242 14.26 -9.56 -8.65
N ALA A 243 13.95 -10.58 -7.85
CA ALA A 243 13.91 -10.48 -6.39
C ALA A 243 15.29 -10.17 -5.80
N CYS A 244 16.37 -10.78 -6.32
CA CYS A 244 17.73 -10.43 -5.94
C CYS A 244 18.09 -8.99 -6.31
N SER A 245 17.69 -8.53 -7.50
CA SER A 245 17.86 -7.14 -7.91
C SER A 245 17.12 -6.19 -6.98
N LEU A 246 15.95 -6.59 -6.46
CA LEU A 246 15.17 -5.81 -5.50
C LEU A 246 15.83 -5.77 -4.10
N LEU A 247 16.45 -6.87 -3.65
CA LEU A 247 17.17 -6.92 -2.37
C LEU A 247 18.43 -6.04 -2.33
N GLN A 248 18.87 -5.51 -3.47
CA GLN A 248 19.91 -4.47 -3.54
C GLN A 248 19.47 -3.14 -2.91
N VAL A 249 18.22 -3.01 -2.45
CA VAL A 249 17.76 -1.93 -1.56
C VAL A 249 18.62 -1.78 -0.28
N THR A 250 19.41 -2.81 0.06
CA THR A 250 20.41 -2.77 1.14
C THR A 250 21.68 -1.96 0.81
N ARG A 251 21.90 -1.59 -0.46
CA ARG A 251 23.11 -0.88 -0.89
C ARG A 251 23.07 0.60 -0.51
N THR A 252 24.25 1.18 -0.32
CA THR A 252 24.46 2.62 -0.12
C THR A 252 24.68 3.38 -1.43
N GLU A 253 24.96 2.67 -2.52
CA GLU A 253 25.15 3.23 -3.85
C GLU A 253 23.90 3.06 -4.73
N PRO A 254 23.69 3.95 -5.73
CA PRO A 254 22.66 3.74 -6.73
C PRO A 254 22.80 2.39 -7.43
N TRP A 255 21.68 1.77 -7.75
CA TRP A 255 21.66 0.50 -8.47
C TRP A 255 20.58 0.49 -9.54
N LEU A 256 20.71 -0.46 -10.47
CA LEU A 256 19.73 -0.66 -11.52
C LEU A 256 18.84 -1.84 -11.12
N LEU A 257 17.55 -1.58 -10.92
CA LEU A 257 16.56 -2.61 -10.66
C LEU A 257 16.10 -3.20 -11.99
N HIS A 258 16.22 -4.52 -12.10
CA HIS A 258 15.72 -5.29 -13.25
C HIS A 258 14.55 -6.16 -12.84
N VAL A 259 13.44 -6.06 -13.58
CA VAL A 259 12.28 -6.95 -13.48
C VAL A 259 11.89 -7.34 -14.90
N GLY A 260 12.36 -8.50 -15.36
CA GLY A 260 12.29 -8.86 -16.77
C GLY A 260 13.05 -7.86 -17.63
N GLU A 261 12.39 -7.32 -18.65
CA GLU A 261 12.92 -6.26 -19.52
C GLU A 261 12.79 -4.86 -18.91
N LEU A 262 12.00 -4.69 -17.85
CA LEU A 262 11.83 -3.39 -17.18
C LEU A 262 13.08 -3.03 -16.39
N THR A 263 13.50 -1.77 -16.51
CA THR A 263 14.75 -1.30 -15.92
C THR A 263 14.56 0.06 -15.23
N VAL A 264 14.89 0.16 -13.95
CA VAL A 264 14.71 1.40 -13.18
C VAL A 264 15.95 1.75 -12.36
N GLU A 265 16.47 2.96 -12.53
CA GLU A 265 17.53 3.50 -11.68
C GLU A 265 16.99 3.80 -10.27
N CYS A 266 17.58 3.15 -9.28
CA CYS A 266 17.18 3.21 -7.88
C CYS A 266 18.25 3.92 -7.06
N ARG A 267 17.82 4.78 -6.13
CA ARG A 267 18.74 5.52 -5.26
C ARG A 267 18.38 5.30 -3.80
N PRO A 268 19.34 4.95 -2.94
CA PRO A 268 19.12 4.87 -1.50
C PRO A 268 18.70 6.25 -0.98
N ARG A 269 17.61 6.31 -0.21
CA ARG A 269 17.06 7.58 0.33
C ARG A 269 16.76 7.54 1.83
N GLY A 270 16.47 6.37 2.39
CA GLY A 270 16.08 6.22 3.80
C GLY A 270 17.12 5.49 4.65
N LEU A 271 17.25 5.90 5.91
CA LEU A 271 18.01 5.20 6.96
C LEU A 271 17.08 4.53 8.00
N ASP A 272 15.77 4.56 7.76
CA ASP A 272 14.75 4.05 8.70
C ASP A 272 14.54 2.52 8.63
N GLY A 273 15.18 1.87 7.65
CA GLY A 273 15.10 0.43 7.41
C GLY A 273 13.73 -0.06 6.93
N VAL A 274 12.77 0.84 6.71
CA VAL A 274 11.41 0.49 6.28
C VAL A 274 11.38 0.02 4.82
N ASP A 275 12.34 0.45 4.00
CA ASP A 275 12.55 0.01 2.63
C ASP A 275 12.92 -1.47 2.56
N ARG A 276 13.96 -1.87 3.32
CA ARG A 276 14.38 -3.26 3.49
C ARG A 276 13.26 -4.09 4.10
N LEU A 277 12.58 -3.57 5.12
CA LEU A 277 11.44 -4.23 5.74
C LEU A 277 10.30 -4.47 4.73
N ALA A 278 9.95 -3.47 3.90
CA ALA A 278 8.89 -3.57 2.90
C ALA A 278 9.20 -4.61 1.84
N VAL A 279 10.43 -4.60 1.31
CA VAL A 279 10.90 -5.60 0.34
C VAL A 279 10.90 -7.01 0.94
N SER A 280 11.54 -7.21 2.09
CA SER A 280 11.63 -8.52 2.72
C SER A 280 10.25 -9.05 3.09
N ARG A 281 9.36 -8.21 3.64
CA ARG A 281 7.98 -8.60 3.95
C ARG A 281 7.22 -8.98 2.67
N GLY A 282 7.30 -8.17 1.62
CA GLY A 282 6.63 -8.43 0.34
C GLY A 282 7.01 -9.81 -0.20
N LEU A 283 8.32 -10.05 -0.33
CA LEU A 283 8.87 -11.32 -0.81
C LEU A 283 8.40 -12.50 0.05
N LEU A 284 8.52 -12.41 1.37
CA LEU A 284 8.13 -13.50 2.27
C LEU A 284 6.62 -13.75 2.33
N THR A 285 5.79 -12.73 2.12
CA THR A 285 4.34 -12.88 2.23
C THR A 285 3.72 -13.49 0.99
N CYS A 286 4.22 -13.17 -0.21
CA CYS A 286 3.52 -13.50 -1.44
C CYS A 286 4.39 -14.06 -2.57
N CYS A 287 5.73 -14.08 -2.46
CA CYS A 287 6.56 -14.66 -3.52
C CYS A 287 6.26 -16.15 -3.70
N ARG A 288 6.26 -16.62 -4.96
CA ARG A 288 6.08 -18.06 -5.23
C ARG A 288 7.22 -18.87 -4.62
N LYS A 289 6.91 -20.06 -4.10
CA LYS A 289 7.90 -20.94 -3.43
C LYS A 289 9.04 -21.33 -4.35
N ASP A 290 8.75 -21.63 -5.61
CA ASP A 290 9.75 -21.98 -6.63
C ASP A 290 10.71 -20.83 -6.93
N ILE A 291 10.29 -19.58 -6.77
CA ILE A 291 11.18 -18.41 -6.86
C ILE A 291 12.04 -18.28 -5.60
N LEU A 292 11.46 -18.50 -4.40
CA LEU A 292 12.18 -18.42 -3.13
C LEU A 292 13.29 -19.48 -2.99
N THR A 293 13.11 -20.64 -3.61
CA THR A 293 14.05 -21.77 -3.56
C THR A 293 14.90 -21.90 -4.82
N SER A 294 14.65 -21.06 -5.83
CA SER A 294 15.45 -21.04 -7.07
C SER A 294 16.91 -20.69 -6.80
N HIS A 295 17.79 -21.35 -7.55
CA HIS A 295 19.22 -21.18 -7.46
C HIS A 295 19.66 -19.80 -7.96
N LEU A 296 20.40 -19.05 -7.14
CA LEU A 296 20.94 -17.75 -7.54
C LEU A 296 22.26 -17.87 -8.31
N ASP A 297 23.01 -18.93 -8.03
CA ASP A 297 24.28 -19.24 -8.69
C ASP A 297 24.51 -20.74 -8.81
N ASN A 298 25.60 -21.11 -9.49
CA ASN A 298 26.01 -22.50 -9.67
C ASN A 298 26.50 -23.16 -8.37
N LYS A 299 26.54 -22.44 -7.24
CA LYS A 299 27.03 -22.93 -5.94
C LYS A 299 25.91 -23.43 -5.02
N GLY A 300 24.67 -23.50 -5.53
CA GLY A 300 23.53 -24.00 -4.76
C GLY A 300 22.93 -22.98 -3.80
N THR A 301 23.26 -21.69 -3.94
CA THR A 301 22.64 -20.62 -3.15
C THR A 301 21.19 -20.40 -3.55
N CYS A 302 20.31 -20.04 -2.62
CA CYS A 302 18.90 -19.79 -2.89
C CYS A 302 18.41 -18.47 -2.26
N LEU A 303 17.33 -17.91 -2.82
CA LEU A 303 16.83 -16.60 -2.42
C LEU A 303 16.44 -16.51 -0.95
N ILE A 304 15.82 -17.55 -0.39
CA ILE A 304 15.38 -17.54 1.01
C ILE A 304 16.53 -17.53 2.02
N LEU A 305 17.61 -18.27 1.76
CA LEU A 305 18.77 -18.36 2.67
C LEU A 305 19.83 -17.31 2.38
N ASP A 306 20.18 -17.11 1.12
CA ASP A 306 21.35 -16.27 0.76
C ASP A 306 20.95 -14.84 0.38
N GLY A 307 19.70 -14.65 -0.05
CA GLY A 307 19.15 -13.33 -0.34
C GLY A 307 18.45 -12.69 0.87
N LEU A 308 17.38 -13.32 1.36
CA LEU A 308 16.47 -12.74 2.35
C LEU A 308 17.03 -12.77 3.77
N PHE A 309 17.60 -13.89 4.21
CA PHE A 309 18.07 -14.03 5.60
C PHE A 309 19.11 -12.98 5.99
N PRO A 310 20.14 -12.64 5.18
CA PRO A 310 21.09 -11.59 5.53
C PRO A 310 20.42 -10.24 5.77
N VAL A 311 19.42 -9.88 4.97
CA VAL A 311 18.67 -8.63 5.11
C VAL A 311 17.84 -8.64 6.40
N VAL A 312 17.09 -9.71 6.63
CA VAL A 312 16.25 -9.87 7.82
C VAL A 312 17.09 -9.89 9.09
N SER A 313 18.23 -10.60 9.08
CA SER A 313 19.14 -10.66 10.22
C SER A 313 19.77 -9.30 10.52
N ALA A 314 20.19 -8.56 9.49
CA ALA A 314 20.73 -7.21 9.67
C ALA A 314 19.68 -6.28 10.30
N LEU A 315 18.43 -6.33 9.84
CA LEU A 315 17.33 -5.56 10.43
C LEU A 315 17.11 -5.89 11.91
N CYS A 316 17.26 -7.15 12.33
CA CYS A 316 17.09 -7.57 13.73
C CYS A 316 18.23 -7.09 14.64
N GLU A 317 19.39 -6.79 14.10
CA GLU A 317 20.54 -6.27 14.85
C GLU A 317 20.46 -4.75 15.04
N GLU A 318 19.72 -4.06 14.17
CA GLU A 318 19.55 -2.62 14.19
C GLU A 318 18.46 -2.16 15.16
N LYS A 319 18.71 -1.06 15.86
CA LYS A 319 17.74 -0.44 16.76
C LYS A 319 16.85 0.53 15.99
N LEU A 320 15.87 -0.02 15.27
CA LEU A 320 14.93 0.74 14.45
C LEU A 320 13.61 1.01 15.20
N ASP A 321 12.93 2.11 14.88
CA ASP A 321 11.59 2.41 15.42
C ASP A 321 10.53 1.38 14.97
N CYS A 322 10.81 0.64 13.90
CA CYS A 322 9.95 -0.40 13.35
C CYS A 322 10.27 -1.82 13.88
N HIS A 323 11.00 -1.94 14.99
CA HIS A 323 11.51 -3.22 15.50
C HIS A 323 10.43 -4.30 15.68
N TYR A 324 9.22 -3.93 16.09
CA TYR A 324 8.08 -4.85 16.16
C TYR A 324 7.82 -5.57 14.82
N TYR A 325 7.84 -4.82 13.71
CA TYR A 325 7.61 -5.37 12.38
C TYR A 325 8.82 -6.16 11.86
N VAL A 326 10.03 -5.78 12.26
CA VAL A 326 11.24 -6.55 11.95
C VAL A 326 11.12 -7.96 12.53
N PHE A 327 10.72 -8.09 13.79
CA PHE A 327 10.52 -9.41 14.41
C PHE A 327 9.34 -10.19 13.83
N GLN A 328 8.31 -9.48 13.38
CA GLN A 328 7.23 -10.09 12.60
C GLN A 328 7.77 -10.70 11.29
N VAL A 329 8.64 -9.97 10.57
CA VAL A 329 9.27 -10.44 9.33
C VAL A 329 10.27 -11.57 9.59
N PHE A 330 11.03 -11.53 10.69
CA PHE A 330 11.90 -12.64 11.10
C PHE A 330 11.12 -13.92 11.38
N THR A 331 10.01 -13.80 12.12
CA THR A 331 9.11 -14.93 12.37
C THR A 331 8.51 -15.46 11.05
N LEU A 332 8.15 -14.55 10.14
CA LEU A 332 7.62 -14.91 8.82
C LEU A 332 8.68 -15.64 7.98
N TRP A 333 9.94 -15.19 8.00
CA TRP A 333 11.05 -15.85 7.33
C TRP A 333 11.23 -17.29 7.82
N LEU A 334 11.19 -17.54 9.13
CA LEU A 334 11.24 -18.89 9.69
C LEU A 334 10.07 -19.77 9.22
N LYS A 335 8.86 -19.22 9.12
CA LYS A 335 7.70 -19.94 8.58
C LYS A 335 7.89 -20.29 7.12
N CYS A 336 8.32 -19.34 6.29
CA CYS A 336 8.61 -19.57 4.88
C CYS A 336 9.72 -20.63 4.70
N LEU A 337 10.77 -20.57 5.52
CA LEU A 337 11.85 -21.55 5.49
C LEU A 337 11.31 -22.93 5.81
N LYS A 338 10.54 -23.07 6.90
CA LYS A 338 9.88 -24.32 7.28
C LYS A 338 9.03 -24.89 6.13
N ASP A 339 8.27 -24.03 5.46
CA ASP A 339 7.36 -24.40 4.36
C ASP A 339 8.08 -24.76 3.06
N CYS A 340 9.39 -24.53 2.96
CA CYS A 340 10.25 -24.79 1.81
C CYS A 340 11.44 -25.73 2.13
N LEU A 341 11.41 -26.42 3.28
CA LEU A 341 12.58 -27.20 3.75
C LEU A 341 12.99 -28.30 2.77
N ILE A 342 12.03 -28.99 2.15
CA ILE A 342 12.31 -30.10 1.23
C ILE A 342 13.11 -29.60 0.03
N GLU A 343 12.62 -28.54 -0.62
CA GLU A 343 13.28 -27.93 -1.77
C GLU A 343 14.66 -27.35 -1.42
N VAL A 344 14.81 -26.82 -0.19
CA VAL A 344 16.09 -26.32 0.31
C VAL A 344 17.08 -27.46 0.60
N TRP A 345 16.63 -28.58 1.16
CA TRP A 345 17.49 -29.74 1.39
C TRP A 345 17.88 -30.44 0.09
N GLU A 346 16.97 -30.53 -0.88
CA GLU A 346 17.27 -31.08 -2.22
C GLU A 346 18.34 -30.25 -2.94
N SER A 347 18.34 -28.93 -2.75
CA SER A 347 19.31 -28.02 -3.36
C SER A 347 20.66 -27.99 -2.65
N GLN A 348 20.70 -28.00 -1.32
CA GLN A 348 21.95 -27.94 -0.55
C GLN A 348 22.57 -29.32 -0.27
N GLY A 349 21.76 -30.38 -0.19
CA GLY A 349 22.21 -31.73 0.13
C GLY A 349 22.77 -31.91 1.54
N ALA A 350 22.57 -30.94 2.44
CA ALA A 350 23.14 -30.94 3.79
C ALA A 350 22.17 -30.33 4.83
N PRO A 351 22.32 -30.67 6.13
CA PRO A 351 21.57 -30.03 7.20
C PRO A 351 21.91 -28.53 7.34
N LEU A 352 20.88 -27.70 7.49
CA LEU A 352 20.97 -26.25 7.66
C LEU A 352 21.49 -25.86 9.05
N LEU A 353 21.06 -26.59 10.09
CA LEU A 353 21.31 -26.27 11.49
C LEU A 353 22.39 -27.19 12.10
N GLN A 354 23.32 -27.65 11.28
CA GLN A 354 24.52 -28.36 11.73
C GLN A 354 25.23 -27.58 12.84
N GLU A 355 25.82 -28.30 13.79
CA GLU A 355 26.56 -27.69 14.89
C GLU A 355 27.62 -26.72 14.37
N ASP A 356 27.64 -25.53 14.97
CA ASP A 356 28.55 -24.44 14.63
C ASP A 356 28.36 -23.78 13.25
N SER A 357 27.29 -24.12 12.50
CA SER A 357 26.98 -23.46 11.24
C SER A 357 26.74 -21.95 11.43
N THR A 358 27.08 -21.17 10.40
CA THR A 358 26.91 -19.71 10.41
C THR A 358 25.44 -19.33 10.59
N LEU A 359 24.54 -20.05 9.93
CA LEU A 359 23.09 -19.88 10.03
C LEU A 359 22.60 -20.16 11.46
N GLN A 360 22.98 -21.31 12.03
CA GLN A 360 22.60 -21.69 13.39
C GLN A 360 23.06 -20.61 14.39
N LYS A 361 24.34 -20.21 14.35
CA LYS A 361 24.91 -19.19 15.25
C LYS A 361 24.15 -17.87 15.16
N ARG A 362 23.83 -17.42 13.94
CA ARG A 362 23.16 -16.14 13.73
C ARG A 362 21.69 -16.16 14.17
N LEU A 363 20.96 -17.25 13.91
CA LEU A 363 19.60 -17.44 14.43
C LEU A 363 19.57 -17.44 15.96
N MET A 364 20.50 -18.16 16.58
CA MET A 364 20.62 -18.18 18.03
C MET A 364 20.95 -16.81 18.59
N GLN A 365 21.85 -16.06 17.95
CA GLN A 365 22.21 -14.70 18.36
C GLN A 365 21.01 -13.75 18.31
N VAL A 366 20.25 -13.75 17.22
CA VAL A 366 19.05 -12.89 17.07
C VAL A 366 18.02 -13.18 18.16
N ILE A 367 17.72 -14.47 18.42
CA ILE A 367 16.75 -14.88 19.44
C ILE A 367 17.23 -14.49 20.83
N TRP A 368 18.48 -14.81 21.19
CA TRP A 368 18.99 -14.57 22.55
C TRP A 368 19.17 -13.08 22.86
N ASN A 369 19.62 -12.29 21.89
CA ASN A 369 19.79 -10.85 22.08
C ASN A 369 18.46 -10.13 22.36
N ASN A 370 17.33 -10.75 21.99
CA ASN A 370 15.99 -10.18 22.12
C ASN A 370 15.07 -10.96 23.07
N ALA A 371 15.61 -11.96 23.79
CA ALA A 371 14.84 -12.80 24.70
C ALA A 371 14.29 -12.06 25.94
N GLU A 372 14.81 -10.87 26.24
CA GLU A 372 14.31 -9.96 27.29
C GLU A 372 13.98 -8.57 26.72
N SER A 373 13.57 -8.50 25.45
CA SER A 373 13.22 -7.22 24.81
C SER A 373 12.19 -6.44 25.64
N PRO A 374 12.43 -5.14 25.91
CA PRO A 374 11.50 -4.30 26.66
C PRO A 374 10.31 -3.84 25.82
N LEU A 375 10.33 -4.09 24.51
CA LEU A 375 9.28 -3.66 23.59
C LEU A 375 8.09 -4.62 23.62
N GLU A 376 6.89 -4.06 23.83
CA GLU A 376 5.64 -4.82 23.86
C GLU A 376 5.41 -5.57 22.53
N GLY A 377 5.01 -6.84 22.64
CA GLY A 377 4.76 -7.72 21.50
C GLY A 377 6.00 -8.32 20.82
N VAL A 378 7.21 -7.74 20.97
CA VAL A 378 8.44 -8.32 20.37
C VAL A 378 8.75 -9.68 20.97
N LEU A 379 8.57 -9.84 22.28
CA LEU A 379 8.78 -11.12 22.97
C LEU A 379 7.90 -12.25 22.41
N GLU A 380 6.68 -11.96 21.96
CA GLU A 380 5.79 -12.97 21.38
C GLU A 380 6.36 -13.52 20.06
N PHE A 381 6.94 -12.65 19.23
CA PHE A 381 7.62 -13.04 18.00
C PHE A 381 8.93 -13.78 18.27
N VAL A 382 9.72 -13.36 19.27
CA VAL A 382 10.93 -14.08 19.68
C VAL A 382 10.58 -15.50 20.16
N HIS A 383 9.53 -15.61 20.98
CA HIS A 383 8.99 -16.89 21.45
C HIS A 383 8.49 -17.77 20.31
N SER A 384 7.73 -17.20 19.36
CA SER A 384 7.26 -17.92 18.18
C SER A 384 8.44 -18.38 17.30
N SER A 385 9.44 -17.52 17.11
CA SER A 385 10.64 -17.81 16.33
C SER A 385 11.46 -18.94 16.95
N PHE A 386 11.62 -18.94 18.27
CA PHE A 386 12.31 -20.03 18.97
C PHE A 386 11.59 -21.37 18.80
N ARG A 387 10.26 -21.41 18.91
CA ARG A 387 9.50 -22.65 18.65
C ARG A 387 9.66 -23.12 17.20
N LEU A 388 9.55 -22.21 16.24
CA LEU A 388 9.75 -22.53 14.82
C LEU A 388 11.16 -23.09 14.56
N LEU A 389 12.18 -22.55 15.21
CA LEU A 389 13.55 -23.06 15.09
C LEU A 389 13.66 -24.51 15.60
N LEU A 390 13.06 -24.82 16.75
CA LEU A 390 13.02 -26.20 17.28
C LEU A 390 12.25 -27.12 16.32
N GLU A 391 11.12 -26.68 15.78
CA GLU A 391 10.34 -27.46 14.81
C GLU A 391 11.12 -27.71 13.51
N ILE A 392 11.82 -26.71 12.98
CA ILE A 392 12.67 -26.85 11.79
C ILE A 392 13.78 -27.87 12.05
N TYR A 393 14.47 -27.76 13.18
CA TYR A 393 15.52 -28.71 13.55
C TYR A 393 14.98 -30.13 13.75
N GLU A 394 13.80 -30.29 14.35
CA GLU A 394 13.15 -31.59 14.47
C GLU A 394 12.90 -32.24 13.11
N LEU A 395 12.36 -31.46 12.15
CA LEU A 395 12.11 -31.93 10.79
C LEU A 395 13.42 -32.30 10.08
N GLU A 396 14.47 -31.51 10.29
CA GLU A 396 15.80 -31.79 9.75
C GLU A 396 16.39 -33.09 10.31
N CYS A 397 16.36 -33.29 11.62
CA CYS A 397 16.80 -34.54 12.25
C CYS A 397 16.03 -35.75 11.72
N GLN A 398 14.72 -35.61 11.50
CA GLN A 398 13.90 -36.68 10.90
C GLN A 398 14.29 -36.97 9.45
N HIS A 399 14.59 -35.93 8.67
CA HIS A 399 14.99 -36.08 7.27
C HIS A 399 16.37 -36.73 7.11
N PHE A 400 17.36 -36.31 7.91
CA PHE A 400 18.73 -36.79 7.83
C PHE A 400 19.06 -37.94 8.80
N GLY A 401 18.10 -38.37 9.63
CA GLY A 401 18.27 -39.50 10.55
C GLY A 401 19.14 -39.21 11.78
N ASP A 402 19.24 -37.96 12.23
CA ASP A 402 19.99 -37.58 13.43
C ASP A 402 19.17 -37.87 14.70
N THR A 403 19.55 -38.92 15.43
CA THR A 403 18.90 -39.34 16.66
C THR A 403 19.50 -38.70 17.91
N GLU A 404 20.73 -38.19 17.85
CA GLU A 404 21.43 -37.61 19.00
C GLU A 404 20.97 -36.18 19.28
N LYS A 405 20.49 -35.47 18.25
CA LYS A 405 19.88 -34.14 18.35
C LYS A 405 20.75 -33.16 19.17
N PRO A 406 22.04 -33.00 18.83
CA PRO A 406 23.02 -32.24 19.62
C PRO A 406 22.59 -30.81 19.93
N LEU A 407 21.86 -30.13 19.03
CA LEU A 407 21.39 -28.76 19.27
C LEU A 407 20.48 -28.68 20.51
N TYR A 408 19.59 -29.64 20.72
CA TYR A 408 18.72 -29.64 21.90
C TYR A 408 19.51 -29.79 23.19
N LEU A 409 20.54 -30.63 23.20
CA LEU A 409 21.43 -30.80 24.35
C LEU A 409 22.25 -29.52 24.61
N ALA A 410 22.77 -28.88 23.56
CA ALA A 410 23.49 -27.62 23.65
C ALA A 410 22.60 -26.50 24.21
N LEU A 411 21.36 -26.39 23.73
CA LEU A 411 20.38 -25.43 24.23
C LEU A 411 20.03 -25.69 25.70
N LEU A 412 19.79 -26.96 26.08
CA LEU A 412 19.48 -27.30 27.46
C LEU A 412 20.63 -26.92 28.40
N ARG A 413 21.87 -27.26 28.04
CA ARG A 413 23.07 -26.87 28.82
C ARG A 413 23.19 -25.35 28.96
N ARG A 414 22.95 -24.60 27.88
CA ARG A 414 22.98 -23.14 27.90
C ARG A 414 21.90 -22.57 28.83
N ILE A 415 20.67 -23.09 28.77
CA ILE A 415 19.53 -22.60 29.56
C ILE A 415 19.70 -22.96 31.05
N THR A 416 20.19 -24.16 31.36
CA THR A 416 20.41 -24.57 32.77
C THR A 416 21.54 -23.80 33.42
N ALA A 417 22.54 -23.36 32.65
CA ALA A 417 23.62 -22.49 33.12
C ALA A 417 23.18 -21.05 33.42
N MET A 418 22.01 -20.61 32.96
CA MET A 418 21.50 -19.27 33.27
C MET A 418 21.09 -19.14 34.74
N PRO A 419 21.30 -17.97 35.37
CA PRO A 419 20.80 -17.69 36.71
C PRO A 419 19.27 -17.82 36.76
N TRP A 420 18.72 -18.18 37.91
CA TRP A 420 17.28 -18.42 38.03
C TRP A 420 16.47 -17.12 37.86
N GLU A 421 17.08 -15.97 38.13
CA GLU A 421 16.49 -14.64 38.01
C GLU A 421 16.26 -14.20 36.55
N ALA A 422 16.95 -14.83 35.58
CA ALA A 422 16.85 -14.46 34.17
C ALA A 422 15.48 -14.87 33.60
N LYS A 423 14.68 -13.90 33.17
CA LYS A 423 13.35 -14.16 32.59
C LYS A 423 13.45 -14.91 31.27
N ALA A 424 14.50 -14.64 30.49
CA ALA A 424 14.82 -15.34 29.25
C ALA A 424 15.08 -16.85 29.43
N LYS A 425 15.21 -17.36 30.66
CA LYS A 425 15.42 -18.78 30.94
C LYS A 425 14.16 -19.62 30.74
N TYR A 426 13.02 -19.13 31.21
CA TYR A 426 11.86 -19.97 31.48
C TYR A 426 11.10 -20.37 30.22
N PHE A 427 10.89 -19.43 29.29
CA PHE A 427 10.18 -19.74 28.06
C PHE A 427 10.96 -20.75 27.19
N PRO A 428 12.25 -20.53 26.86
CA PRO A 428 13.02 -21.50 26.09
C PRO A 428 13.08 -22.88 26.75
N LEU A 429 13.20 -22.94 28.08
CA LEU A 429 13.14 -24.20 28.81
C LEU A 429 11.80 -24.92 28.57
N SER A 430 10.69 -24.21 28.76
CA SER A 430 9.34 -24.76 28.54
C SER A 430 9.13 -25.22 27.10
N ALA A 431 9.66 -24.51 26.11
CA ALA A 431 9.53 -24.86 24.70
C ALA A 431 10.42 -26.04 24.30
N LEU A 432 11.59 -26.22 24.94
CA LEU A 432 12.55 -27.28 24.63
C LEU A 432 12.18 -28.63 25.28
N LEU A 433 11.54 -28.62 26.46
CA LEU A 433 11.20 -29.83 27.22
C LEU A 433 10.52 -30.95 26.42
N PRO A 434 9.53 -30.68 25.52
CA PRO A 434 8.88 -31.71 24.73
C PRO A 434 9.82 -32.50 23.82
N TYR A 435 10.93 -31.89 23.39
CA TYR A 435 11.89 -32.49 22.47
C TYR A 435 12.96 -33.32 23.20
N VAL A 436 13.40 -32.86 24.37
CA VAL A 436 14.39 -33.58 25.19
C VAL A 436 13.77 -34.78 25.90
N ALA A 437 12.52 -34.67 26.35
CA ALA A 437 11.82 -35.77 27.01
C ALA A 437 11.54 -36.96 26.06
N ARG A 438 11.49 -36.72 24.75
CA ARG A 438 11.28 -37.74 23.70
C ARG A 438 12.58 -38.36 23.19
N ALA A 439 13.75 -37.84 23.59
CA ALA A 439 15.06 -38.33 23.17
C ALA A 439 15.65 -39.37 24.14
N ARG A 440 14.83 -39.97 25.02
CA ARG A 440 15.21 -41.04 25.95
C ARG A 440 14.53 -42.35 25.61
#